data_AF-A0AAN9V3M9-F1
#
_entry.id   AF-A0AAN9V3M9-F1
#
_cell.length_a   1.000
_cell.length_b   1.000
_cell.length_c   1.000
_cell.angle_alpha   90.00
_cell.angle_beta   90.00
_cell.angle_gamma   90.00
#
_symmetry.space_group_name_H-M   'P 1'
#
loop_
_entity.id
_entity.type
_entity.pdbx_description
1 polymer ?
#
loop_
_entity_poly.entity_id
_entity_poly.type
_entity_poly.pdbx_seq_one_letter_code
_entity_poly.pdbx_strand_id
1 'polypeptide(L)'
;MSEELPPSPSKMPPPRKKQSIARRVQALSLHGAGISFAVITKTTGYGRSSFYELRQKAISRGYVDGGPVLDEHVVDGKRTGRPTKAQRAAKAQQQEVSHHDDNATATATLQSDVMSVQLLALAEAST
;
A
#
# COMPACT_ATOMS: atom_id res chain seq x y z
N MET A 1 2.76 -45.70 -44.70
CA MET A 1 2.57 -45.71 -43.24
C MET A 1 2.87 -44.31 -42.75
N SER A 2 1.83 -43.52 -42.48
CA SER A 2 2.00 -42.15 -41.98
C SER A 2 2.45 -42.23 -40.52
N GLU A 3 3.68 -41.82 -40.25
CA GLU A 3 4.14 -41.59 -38.88
C GLU A 3 3.42 -40.36 -38.32
N GLU A 4 2.44 -40.60 -37.45
CA GLU A 4 1.82 -39.56 -36.65
C GLU A 4 2.81 -39.16 -35.54
N LEU A 5 3.33 -37.94 -35.59
CA LEU A 5 4.18 -37.37 -34.55
C LEU A 5 3.40 -37.24 -33.23
N PRO A 6 4.00 -37.57 -32.07
CA PRO A 6 3.29 -37.46 -30.79
C PRO A 6 2.97 -36.01 -30.43
N PRO A 7 1.83 -35.74 -29.77
CA PRO A 7 1.46 -34.40 -29.34
C PRO A 7 2.50 -33.86 -28.35
N SER A 8 3.07 -32.70 -28.68
CA SER A 8 4.02 -31.96 -27.83
C SER A 8 3.42 -31.71 -26.44
N PRO A 9 4.14 -32.01 -25.34
CA PRO A 9 3.63 -31.76 -23.99
C PRO A 9 3.43 -30.25 -23.82
N SER A 10 2.17 -29.85 -23.65
CA SER A 10 1.78 -28.49 -23.30
C SER A 10 2.59 -28.03 -22.07
N LYS A 11 3.56 -27.13 -22.29
CA LYS A 11 4.36 -26.53 -21.21
C LYS A 11 3.43 -25.63 -20.38
N MET A 12 2.81 -26.19 -19.35
CA MET A 12 2.13 -25.37 -18.36
C MET A 12 3.12 -24.35 -17.77
N PRO A 13 2.73 -23.07 -17.62
CA PRO A 13 3.61 -22.07 -17.04
C PRO A 13 3.96 -22.48 -15.60
N PRO A 14 5.23 -22.30 -15.18
CA PRO A 14 5.67 -22.74 -13.87
C PRO A 14 4.91 -21.99 -12.76
N PRO A 15 4.68 -22.64 -11.61
CA PRO A 15 4.00 -22.02 -10.47
C PRO A 15 4.77 -20.77 -10.03
N ARG A 16 4.05 -19.66 -9.83
CA ARG A 16 4.64 -18.39 -9.39
C ARG A 16 5.25 -18.56 -8.01
N LYS A 17 6.59 -18.50 -7.93
CA LYS A 17 7.34 -18.62 -6.67
C LYS A 17 7.04 -17.40 -5.79
N LYS A 18 6.71 -17.65 -4.52
CA LYS A 18 6.59 -16.59 -3.51
C LYS A 18 7.96 -15.98 -3.25
N GLN A 19 7.98 -14.68 -2.99
CA GLN A 19 9.21 -13.98 -2.62
C GLN A 19 9.59 -14.30 -1.17
N SER A 20 10.87 -14.57 -0.94
CA SER A 20 11.42 -14.84 0.39
C SER A 20 11.38 -13.58 1.26
N ILE A 21 11.40 -13.76 2.58
CA ILE A 21 11.46 -12.67 3.55
C ILE A 21 12.70 -11.80 3.29
N ALA A 22 13.86 -12.42 3.07
CA ALA A 22 15.10 -11.70 2.76
C ALA A 22 14.98 -10.76 1.55
N ARG A 23 14.31 -11.18 0.46
CA ARG A 23 14.11 -10.33 -0.73
C ARG A 23 13.20 -9.14 -0.44
N ARG A 24 12.21 -9.33 0.43
CA ARG A 24 11.31 -8.25 0.87
C ARG A 24 12.05 -7.23 1.72
N VAL A 25 12.85 -7.69 2.68
CA VAL A 25 13.70 -6.84 3.52
C VAL A 25 14.63 -6.01 2.62
N GLN A 26 15.38 -6.67 1.74
CA GLN A 26 16.29 -6.00 0.81
C GLN A 26 15.57 -4.95 -0.05
N ALA A 27 14.38 -5.28 -0.58
CA ALA A 27 13.64 -4.33 -1.42
C ALA A 27 13.20 -3.08 -0.64
N LEU A 28 12.71 -3.25 0.60
CA LEU A 28 12.33 -2.12 1.46
C LEU A 28 13.55 -1.29 1.86
N SER A 29 14.66 -1.93 2.24
CA SER A 29 15.89 -1.24 2.61
C SER A 29 16.48 -0.44 1.46
N LEU A 30 16.55 -1.01 0.25
CA LEU A 30 17.07 -0.30 -0.94
C LEU A 30 16.18 0.89 -1.32
N HIS A 31 14.85 0.74 -1.20
CA HIS A 31 13.93 1.84 -1.43
C HIS A 31 14.06 2.95 -0.38
N GLY A 32 14.18 2.59 0.90
CA GLY A 32 14.44 3.54 1.99
C GLY A 32 15.76 4.30 1.82
N ALA A 33 16.76 3.69 1.17
CA ALA A 33 18.02 4.33 0.81
C ALA A 33 17.94 5.23 -0.45
N GLY A 34 16.77 5.39 -1.06
CA GLY A 34 16.57 6.24 -2.25
C GLY A 34 17.11 5.64 -3.55
N ILE A 35 17.40 4.33 -3.60
CA ILE A 35 17.93 3.68 -4.81
C ILE A 35 16.84 3.57 -5.88
N SER A 36 17.22 3.77 -7.13
CA SER A 36 16.28 3.71 -8.25
C SER A 36 15.62 2.34 -8.40
N PHE A 37 14.36 2.35 -8.83
CA PHE A 37 13.57 1.12 -8.93
C PHE A 37 14.14 0.11 -9.94
N ALA A 38 14.84 0.58 -10.97
CA ALA A 38 15.50 -0.29 -11.94
C ALA A 38 16.58 -1.16 -11.27
N VAL A 39 17.35 -0.58 -10.36
CA VAL A 39 18.38 -1.29 -9.59
C VAL A 39 17.71 -2.23 -8.57
N ILE A 40 16.67 -1.78 -7.87
CA ILE A 40 15.91 -2.64 -6.94
C ILE A 40 15.36 -3.88 -7.66
N THR A 41 14.80 -3.70 -8.86
CA THR A 41 14.27 -4.79 -9.68
C THR A 41 15.38 -5.76 -10.09
N LYS A 42 16.55 -5.25 -10.51
CA LYS A 42 17.71 -6.08 -10.89
C LYS A 42 18.26 -6.88 -9.72
N THR A 43 18.36 -6.27 -8.53
CA THR A 43 18.95 -6.90 -7.34
C THR A 43 17.98 -7.88 -6.67
N THR A 44 16.73 -7.47 -6.49
CA THR A 44 15.76 -8.22 -5.69
C THR A 44 14.77 -9.01 -6.54
N GLY A 45 14.64 -8.73 -7.85
CA GLY A 45 13.63 -9.33 -8.72
C GLY A 45 12.19 -8.88 -8.42
N TYR A 46 11.99 -7.84 -7.62
CA TYR A 46 10.67 -7.30 -7.33
C TYR A 46 10.16 -6.44 -8.49
N GLY A 47 8.98 -6.79 -9.00
CA GLY A 47 8.22 -5.91 -9.89
C GLY A 47 7.65 -4.71 -9.14
N ARG A 48 7.41 -3.62 -9.88
CA ARG A 48 6.98 -2.33 -9.32
C ARG A 48 5.66 -2.43 -8.57
N SER A 49 4.66 -3.07 -9.16
CA SER A 49 3.36 -3.31 -8.51
C SER A 49 3.48 -4.13 -7.23
N SER A 50 4.14 -5.29 -7.29
CA SER A 50 4.33 -6.17 -6.13
C SER A 50 5.12 -5.52 -5.00
N PHE A 51 6.04 -4.61 -5.33
CA PHE A 51 6.76 -3.83 -4.32
C PHE A 51 5.85 -2.84 -3.61
N TYR A 52 5.02 -2.09 -4.32
CA TYR A 52 4.11 -1.14 -3.68
C TYR A 52 3.06 -1.84 -2.82
N GLU A 53 2.57 -3.02 -3.23
CA GLU A 53 1.72 -3.85 -2.37
C GLU A 53 2.42 -4.28 -1.08
N LEU A 54 3.70 -4.67 -1.18
CA LEU A 54 4.53 -5.01 -0.02
C LEU A 54 4.71 -3.79 0.89
N ARG A 55 5.06 -2.63 0.31
CA ARG A 55 5.26 -1.38 1.04
C ARG A 55 3.99 -0.94 1.75
N GLN A 56 2.83 -1.00 1.09
CA GLN A 56 1.55 -0.67 1.72
C GLN A 56 1.26 -1.55 2.93
N LYS A 57 1.47 -2.87 2.81
CA LYS A 57 1.32 -3.79 3.95
C LYS A 57 2.30 -3.48 5.08
N ALA A 58 3.54 -3.15 4.75
CA ALA A 58 4.54 -2.76 5.74
C ALA A 58 4.13 -1.48 6.47
N ILE A 59 3.67 -0.45 5.73
CA ILE A 59 3.19 0.82 6.30
C ILE A 59 1.99 0.59 7.23
N SER A 60 1.03 -0.26 6.84
CA SER A 60 -0.09 -0.64 7.71
C SER A 60 0.35 -1.31 9.03
N ARG A 61 1.61 -1.73 9.14
CA ARG A 61 2.21 -2.36 10.32
C ARG A 61 3.21 -1.44 11.04
N GLY A 62 3.30 -0.17 10.64
CA GLY A 62 4.18 0.82 11.28
C GLY A 62 5.54 1.01 10.61
N TYR A 63 5.78 0.43 9.43
CA TYR A 63 7.01 0.70 8.68
C TYR A 63 7.05 2.16 8.18
N VAL A 64 8.20 2.80 8.38
CA VAL A 64 8.52 4.14 7.86
C VAL A 64 9.64 4.01 6.82
N ASP A 65 9.47 4.66 5.67
CA ASP A 65 10.50 4.67 4.62
C ASP A 65 11.82 5.27 5.16
N GLY A 66 12.92 4.56 4.95
CA GLY A 66 14.25 4.96 5.46
C GLY A 66 14.49 4.59 6.92
N GLY A 67 13.48 4.08 7.63
CA GLY A 67 13.62 3.53 8.97
C GLY A 67 14.08 2.07 9.00
N PRO A 68 14.28 1.50 10.21
CA PRO A 68 14.65 0.10 10.36
C PRO A 68 13.53 -0.84 9.88
N VAL A 69 13.91 -1.86 9.11
CA VAL A 69 13.00 -2.91 8.66
C VAL A 69 12.98 -4.03 9.70
N LEU A 70 11.90 -4.11 10.48
CA LEU A 70 11.66 -5.18 11.44
C LEU A 70 10.95 -6.37 10.78
N ASP A 71 11.09 -7.55 11.36
CA ASP A 71 10.45 -8.78 10.86
C ASP A 71 8.92 -8.63 10.79
N GLU A 72 8.32 -7.96 11.76
CA GLU A 72 6.86 -7.73 11.81
C GLU A 72 6.33 -7.01 10.58
N HIS A 73 7.12 -6.09 10.00
CA HIS A 73 6.74 -5.36 8.80
C HIS A 73 6.69 -6.27 7.57
N VAL A 74 7.48 -7.35 7.56
CA VAL A 74 7.77 -8.16 6.36
C VAL A 74 7.06 -9.51 6.35
N VAL A 75 6.82 -10.10 7.53
CA VAL A 75 6.20 -11.42 7.69
C VAL A 75 4.77 -11.40 7.17
N ASP A 76 4.35 -12.40 6.39
CA ASP A 76 2.97 -12.48 5.91
C ASP A 76 2.01 -12.68 7.10
N GLY A 77 0.91 -11.92 7.12
CA GLY A 77 -0.13 -12.09 8.13
C GLY A 77 -0.77 -13.47 8.07
N LYS A 78 -1.41 -13.90 9.17
CA LYS A 78 -2.18 -15.15 9.20
C LYS A 78 -3.17 -15.16 8.03
N ARG A 79 -3.09 -16.21 7.21
CA ARG A 79 -4.07 -16.48 6.17
C ARG A 79 -5.37 -16.92 6.85
N THR A 80 -6.25 -15.96 7.10
CA THR A 80 -7.65 -16.25 7.38
C THR A 80 -8.19 -16.86 6.09
N GLY A 81 -8.49 -18.17 6.09
CA GLY A 81 -8.87 -18.92 4.90
C GLY A 81 -10.15 -18.39 4.23
N ARG A 82 -10.85 -19.24 3.47
CA ARG A 82 -12.13 -18.83 2.89
C ARG A 82 -13.09 -18.40 4.02
N PRO A 83 -13.64 -17.18 3.99
CA PRO A 83 -14.55 -16.73 5.04
C PRO A 83 -15.74 -17.68 5.14
N THR A 84 -16.09 -18.05 6.37
CA THR A 84 -17.20 -18.98 6.63
C THR A 84 -18.55 -18.30 6.38
N LYS A 85 -19.63 -19.08 6.25
CA LYS A 85 -20.99 -18.54 6.06
C LYS A 85 -21.38 -17.58 7.19
N ALA A 86 -20.96 -17.87 8.43
CA ALA A 86 -21.18 -17.02 9.60
C ALA A 86 -20.44 -15.67 9.48
N GLN A 87 -19.17 -15.69 9.04
CA GLN A 87 -18.38 -14.46 8.84
C GLN A 87 -18.91 -13.58 7.71
N ARG A 88 -19.49 -14.19 6.67
CA ARG A 88 -20.15 -13.45 5.57
C ARG A 88 -21.42 -12.73 6.04
N ALA A 89 -22.23 -13.40 6.87
CA ALA A 89 -23.44 -12.80 7.45
C ALA A 89 -23.11 -11.62 8.37
N ALA A 90 -22.09 -11.76 9.23
CA ALA A 90 -21.65 -10.68 10.12
C ALA A 90 -21.09 -9.46 9.35
N LYS A 91 -20.35 -9.67 8.25
CA LYS A 91 -19.82 -8.58 7.43
C LYS A 91 -20.92 -7.83 6.65
N ALA A 92 -21.97 -8.52 6.21
CA ALA A 92 -23.11 -7.90 5.53
C ALA A 92 -23.90 -6.96 6.45
N GLN A 93 -24.05 -7.32 7.74
CA GLN A 93 -24.77 -6.49 8.71
C GLN A 93 -24.01 -5.21 9.11
N GLN A 94 -22.68 -5.20 9.06
CA GLN A 94 -21.87 -4.02 9.36
C GLN A 94 -21.87 -2.97 8.23
N GLN A 95 -22.33 -3.33 7.04
CA GLN A 95 -22.32 -2.45 5.88
C GLN A 95 -23.61 -1.60 5.78
N GLU A 96 -24.65 -1.92 6.55
CA GLU A 96 -25.94 -1.21 6.51
C GLU A 96 -26.07 -0.07 7.56
N VAL A 97 -25.11 0.07 8.48
CA VAL A 97 -25.12 1.13 9.51
C VAL A 97 -24.26 2.35 9.17
N SER A 98 -23.63 2.40 7.99
CA SER A 98 -22.76 3.52 7.58
C SER A 98 -23.27 4.29 6.35
N HIS A 99 -24.57 4.26 6.06
CA HIS A 99 -25.24 5.20 5.15
C HIS A 99 -26.23 6.02 5.99
N HIS A 100 -25.70 6.97 6.77
CA HIS A 100 -26.51 8.11 7.23
C HIS A 100 -26.15 9.29 6.34
N ASP A 101 -27.18 9.86 5.73
CA ASP A 101 -27.16 10.97 4.78
C ASP A 101 -26.32 12.16 5.25
N ASP A 102 -25.18 12.37 4.62
CA ASP A 102 -24.56 13.70 4.51
C ASP A 102 -25.24 14.44 3.35
N ASN A 103 -26.45 14.96 3.59
CA ASN A 103 -27.02 16.04 2.78
C ASN A 103 -27.48 17.19 3.68
N ALA A 104 -26.52 17.90 4.27
CA ALA A 104 -26.69 19.30 4.64
C ALA A 104 -25.31 19.95 4.85
N THR A 105 -25.15 21.15 4.28
CA THR A 105 -24.02 22.09 4.44
C THR A 105 -22.93 22.04 3.37
N ALA A 106 -23.34 22.26 2.12
CA ALA A 106 -22.55 23.10 1.23
C ALA A 106 -22.61 24.55 1.74
N THR A 107 -21.61 24.99 2.51
CA THR A 107 -21.13 26.39 2.66
C THR A 107 -20.07 26.47 3.76
N ALA A 108 -18.78 26.27 3.45
CA ALA A 108 -17.63 26.88 4.15
C ALA A 108 -16.30 26.40 3.56
N THR A 109 -16.09 26.62 2.26
CA THR A 109 -14.74 26.64 1.68
C THR A 109 -14.54 28.03 1.12
N LEU A 110 -13.96 28.92 1.92
CA LEU A 110 -13.17 30.12 1.54
C LEU A 110 -12.78 30.87 2.81
N GLN A 111 -11.75 30.40 3.53
CA GLN A 111 -11.00 31.24 4.48
C GLN A 111 -9.68 30.56 4.91
N SER A 112 -8.85 30.23 3.93
CA SER A 112 -7.40 30.42 4.10
C SER A 112 -7.09 31.88 3.72
N ASP A 113 -6.13 32.51 4.39
CA ASP A 113 -5.43 33.76 3.97
C ASP A 113 -5.90 35.17 4.41
N VAL A 114 -6.41 35.40 5.63
CA VAL A 114 -6.43 36.79 6.19
C VAL A 114 -6.00 36.98 7.65
N MET A 115 -5.61 35.94 8.39
CA MET A 115 -5.27 36.08 9.83
C MET A 115 -3.78 36.26 10.13
N SER A 116 -2.96 36.69 9.17
CA SER A 116 -1.52 36.96 9.39
C SER A 116 -1.06 38.38 9.00
N VAL A 117 -1.96 39.29 8.58
CA VAL A 117 -1.59 40.65 8.16
C VAL A 117 -2.07 41.74 9.14
N GLN A 118 -2.89 41.41 10.15
CA GLN A 118 -3.43 42.40 11.09
C GLN A 118 -2.58 42.63 12.36
N LEU A 119 -1.27 42.32 12.34
CA LEU A 119 -0.36 42.59 13.46
C LEU A 119 0.82 43.52 13.08
N LEU A 120 0.64 44.37 12.07
CA LEU A 120 1.63 45.38 11.66
C LEU A 120 1.04 46.79 11.49
N ALA A 121 -0.05 47.11 12.21
CA ALA A 121 -0.67 48.44 12.15
C ALA A 121 -1.11 48.96 13.53
N LEU A 122 -0.28 48.75 14.57
CA LEU A 122 -0.18 49.74 15.63
C LEU A 122 0.93 50.71 15.24
N ALA A 123 0.53 51.72 14.47
CA ALA A 123 1.16 53.02 14.41
C ALA A 123 1.58 53.44 15.83
N GLU A 124 2.80 53.93 16.03
CA GLU A 124 3.12 55.31 15.65
C GLU A 124 2.07 56.32 16.13
N ALA A 125 1.52 56.09 17.32
CA ALA A 125 0.88 57.12 18.13
C ALA A 125 1.80 57.47 19.31
N SER A 126 2.96 58.06 19.00
CA SER A 126 3.77 58.81 19.97
C SER A 126 4.72 59.76 19.24
N THR A 127 4.17 60.91 18.80
CA THR A 127 4.73 62.28 18.95
C THR A 127 3.81 63.27 18.28
#